data_AF-A0A2U1S4N7-F1
#
_entry.id   AF-A0A2U1S4N7-F1
#
_cell.length_a   1.000
_cell.length_b   1.000
_cell.length_c   1.000
_cell.angle_alpha   90.00
_cell.angle_beta   90.00
_cell.angle_gamma   90.00
#
_symmetry.space_group_name_H-M   'P 1'
#
loop_
_entity.id
_entity.type
_entity.pdbx_description
1 polymer ?
#
loop_
_entity_poly.entity_id
_entity_poly.type
_entity_poly.pdbx_seq_one_letter_code
_entity_poly.pdbx_strand_id
1 'polypeptide(L)' 'DSIQALMRENKEVLWGSMVKQTMIRKRPSFNEGYYGYSTFSKLLEDAAKHNIIELKRDPKSGTYIITSFAEAS' A
#
# COMPACT_ATOMS: atom_id res chain seq x y z
N ASP A 1 2.41 18.37 16.62
CA ASP A 1 2.01 17.42 17.69
C ASP A 1 0.89 16.44 17.38
N SER A 2 -0.09 16.73 16.51
CA SER A 2 -1.24 15.82 16.30
C SER A 2 -0.94 14.55 15.49
N ILE A 3 0.11 14.56 14.66
CA ILE A 3 0.50 13.41 13.83
C ILE A 3 1.31 12.37 14.63
N GLN A 4 2.17 12.82 15.56
CA GLN A 4 2.92 11.91 16.43
C GLN A 4 2.04 11.17 17.45
N ALA A 5 0.90 11.74 17.85
CA ALA A 5 -0.05 11.09 18.75
C ALA A 5 -0.78 9.90 18.09
N LEU A 6 -1.04 9.97 16.77
CA LEU A 6 -1.66 8.88 16.01
C LEU A 6 -0.71 7.70 15.76
N MET A 7 0.60 7.96 15.70
CA MET A 7 1.61 6.94 15.39
C MET A 7 1.95 5.99 16.55
N ARG A 8 1.53 6.29 17.79
CA ARG A 8 1.90 5.47 18.97
C ARG A 8 0.96 4.31 19.30
N GLU A 9 -0.25 4.26 18.77
CA GLU A 9 -1.25 3.26 19.22
C GLU A 9 -1.71 2.26 18.16
N ASN A 10 -1.44 2.46 16.86
CA ASN A 10 -1.79 1.46 15.85
C ASN A 10 -0.73 1.44 14.76
N LYS A 11 -0.16 0.26 14.49
CA LYS A 11 0.48 -0.03 13.19
C LYS A 11 -0.51 0.43 12.11
N GLU A 12 -0.21 1.53 11.40
CA GLU A 12 -1.15 2.13 10.46
C GLU A 12 -1.50 1.12 9.37
N VAL A 13 -2.70 0.54 9.47
CA VAL A 13 -3.28 -0.36 8.49
C VAL A 13 -3.61 0.47 7.25
N LEU A 14 -2.74 0.43 6.25
CA LEU A 14 -2.96 1.18 5.01
C LEU A 14 -3.71 0.32 4.00
N TRP A 15 -4.91 0.74 3.63
CA TRP A 15 -5.71 0.06 2.62
C TRP A 15 -5.11 0.30 1.23
N GLY A 16 -5.04 -0.75 0.40
CA GLY A 16 -4.52 -0.62 -0.97
C GLY A 16 -5.24 0.46 -1.79
N SER A 17 -6.54 0.64 -1.60
CA SER A 17 -7.29 1.73 -2.25
C SER A 17 -6.81 3.12 -1.86
N MET A 18 -6.49 3.33 -0.58
CA MET A 18 -5.98 4.61 -0.06
C MET A 18 -4.56 4.89 -0.58
N VAL A 19 -3.74 3.85 -0.70
CA VAL A 19 -2.40 3.93 -1.28
C VAL A 19 -2.50 4.34 -2.76
N LYS A 20 -3.36 3.67 -3.53
CA LYS A 20 -3.62 4.02 -4.94
C LYS A 20 -4.09 5.47 -5.10
N GLN A 21 -5.06 5.92 -4.30
CA GLN A 21 -5.52 7.31 -4.33
C GLN A 21 -4.40 8.31 -4.03
N THR A 22 -3.56 7.99 -3.04
CA THR A 22 -2.42 8.82 -2.68
C THR A 22 -1.38 8.89 -3.82
N MET A 23 -1.12 7.78 -4.49
CA MET A 23 -0.24 7.74 -5.66
C MET A 23 -0.78 8.57 -6.82
N ILE A 24 -2.07 8.46 -7.14
CA ILE A 24 -2.72 9.29 -8.17
C ILE A 24 -2.66 10.77 -7.80
N ARG A 25 -2.88 11.14 -6.53
CA ARG A 25 -2.79 12.54 -6.08
C ARG A 25 -1.38 13.12 -6.26
N LYS A 26 -0.34 12.33 -5.96
CA LYS A 26 1.06 12.75 -6.13
C LYS A 26 1.52 12.69 -7.59
N ARG A 27 0.99 11.74 -8.36
CA ARG A 27 1.32 11.51 -9.77
C ARG A 27 0.03 11.18 -10.53
N PRO A 28 -0.67 12.18 -11.09
CA PRO A 28 -1.95 11.98 -11.78
C PRO A 28 -1.87 11.02 -12.98
N SER A 29 -0.69 10.88 -13.59
CA SER A 29 -0.43 9.92 -14.66
C SER A 29 -0.20 8.48 -14.17
N PHE A 30 -0.29 8.24 -12.86
CA PHE A 30 -0.07 6.90 -12.31
C PHE A 30 -1.20 5.97 -12.75
N ASN A 31 -0.80 4.89 -13.41
CA ASN A 31 -1.61 3.71 -13.59
C ASN A 31 -0.71 2.47 -13.45
N GLU A 32 -1.33 1.33 -13.18
CA GLU A 32 -0.58 0.10 -12.98
C GLU A 32 -0.15 -0.53 -14.29
N GLY A 33 -0.88 -0.23 -15.37
CA GLY A 33 -0.55 -0.64 -16.72
C GLY A 33 0.81 -0.11 -17.18
N TYR A 34 1.21 1.09 -16.77
CA TYR A 34 2.55 1.63 -17.05
C TYR A 34 3.67 0.74 -16.50
N TYR A 35 3.40 0.04 -15.39
CA TYR A 35 4.33 -0.90 -14.77
C TYR A 35 4.12 -2.35 -15.24
N GLY A 36 3.28 -2.58 -16.25
CA GLY A 36 3.00 -3.92 -16.80
C GLY A 36 2.00 -4.75 -16.00
N TYR A 37 1.31 -4.16 -15.01
CA TYR A 37 0.35 -4.88 -14.19
C TYR A 37 -1.09 -4.71 -14.67
N SER A 38 -1.84 -5.82 -14.71
CA SER A 38 -3.26 -5.80 -15.07
C SER A 38 -4.16 -5.20 -13.99
N THR A 39 -3.73 -5.19 -12.72
CA THR A 39 -4.46 -4.62 -11.58
C THR A 39 -3.50 -4.07 -10.53
N PHE A 40 -3.98 -3.13 -9.70
CA PHE A 40 -3.23 -2.63 -8.53
C PHE A 40 -2.88 -3.70 -7.53
N SER A 41 -3.78 -4.65 -7.33
CA SER A 41 -3.51 -5.82 -6.50
C SER A 41 -2.25 -6.56 -6.94
N LYS A 42 -2.04 -6.78 -8.25
CA LYS A 42 -0.81 -7.43 -8.74
C LYS A 42 0.45 -6.59 -8.50
N LEU A 43 0.36 -5.28 -8.68
CA LEU A 43 1.47 -4.37 -8.36
C LEU A 43 1.84 -4.46 -6.88
N LEU A 44 0.85 -4.50 -5.98
CA LEU A 44 1.09 -4.64 -4.55
C LEU A 44 1.65 -6.02 -4.17
N GLU A 45 1.14 -7.09 -4.76
CA GLU A 45 1.65 -8.45 -4.57
C GLU A 45 3.12 -8.56 -5.00
N ASP A 46 3.48 -7.93 -6.12
CA ASP A 46 4.86 -7.90 -6.60
C ASP A 46 5.76 -7.08 -5.67
N ALA A 47 5.33 -5.88 -5.26
CA ALA A 47 6.04 -5.09 -4.26
C ALA A 47 6.27 -5.86 -2.95
N ALA A 48 5.31 -6.72 -2.56
CA ALA A 48 5.46 -7.59 -1.40
C ALA A 48 6.47 -8.73 -1.64
N LYS A 49 6.45 -9.36 -2.82
CA LYS A 49 7.45 -10.37 -3.21
C LYS A 49 8.88 -9.81 -3.23
N HIS A 50 9.01 -8.54 -3.60
CA HIS A 50 10.29 -7.84 -3.61
C HIS A 50 10.69 -7.30 -2.23
N ASN A 51 9.97 -7.66 -1.15
CA ASN A 51 10.19 -7.17 0.20
C ASN A 51 10.22 -5.64 0.29
N ILE A 52 9.41 -4.93 -0.49
CA ILE A 52 9.24 -3.47 -0.40
C ILE A 52 8.14 -3.14 0.62
N ILE A 53 7.11 -3.98 0.66
CA ILE A 53 5.97 -3.86 1.57
C ILE A 53 5.58 -5.21 2.14
N GLU A 54 4.91 -5.21 3.29
CA GLU A 54 4.17 -6.38 3.76
C GLU A 54 2.70 -6.23 3.41
N LEU A 55 2.12 -7.29 2.84
CA LEU A 55 0.74 -7.30 2.38
C LEU A 55 -0.07 -8.36 3.14
N LYS A 56 -1.24 -7.97 3.62
CA LYS A 56 -2.22 -8.86 4.21
C LYS A 56 -3.52 -8.77 3.45
N ARG A 57 -4.10 -9.92 3.09
CA ARG A 57 -5.45 -9.97 2.52
C ARG A 57 -6.48 -9.90 3.65
N ASP A 58 -7.44 -9.00 3.54
CA ASP A 58 -8.60 -8.97 4.44
C ASP A 58 -9.61 -10.05 4.01
N PRO A 59 -9.87 -11.07 4.84
CA PRO A 59 -10.81 -12.14 4.48
C PRO A 59 -12.26 -11.66 4.39
N LYS A 60 -12.62 -10.51 4.99
CA LYS A 60 -13.99 -9.98 4.93
C LYS A 60 -14.30 -9.25 3.63
N SER A 61 -13.40 -8.36 3.20
CA SER A 61 -13.59 -7.56 1.98
C SER A 61 -12.91 -8.13 0.73
N GLY A 62 -11.98 -9.08 0.89
CA GLY A 62 -11.14 -9.59 -0.19
C GLY A 62 -10.08 -8.61 -0.67
N THR A 63 -9.96 -7.44 -0.04
CA THR A 63 -8.99 -6.38 -0.41
C THR A 63 -7.63 -6.59 0.26
N TYR A 64 -6.64 -5.82 -0.18
CA TYR A 64 -5.30 -5.85 0.39
C TYR A 64 -5.04 -4.69 1.32
N ILE A 65 -4.36 -5.00 2.41
CA ILE A 65 -3.88 -4.11 3.45
C ILE A 65 -2.35 -4.17 3.42
N ILE A 66 -1.71 -3.01 3.46
CA ILE A 66 -0.27 -2.88 3.66
C ILE A 66 -0.05 -2.76 5.17
N THR A 67 0.76 -3.67 5.72
CA THR A 67 1.02 -3.77 7.17
C THR A 67 2.39 -3.23 7.60
N SER A 68 3.32 -3.13 6.65
CA SER A 68 4.65 -2.57 6.86
C SER A 68 5.27 -2.13 5.53
N PHE A 69 6.23 -1.22 5.59
CA PHE A 69 7.16 -0.94 4.51
C PHE A 69 8.52 -1.49 4.93
N ALA A 70 9.29 -2.03 3.99
CA ALA A 70 10.67 -2.35 4.31
C ALA A 70 11.41 -1.05 4.63
N GLU A 71 11.91 -0.95 5.86
CA GLU A 71 12.91 0.05 6.20
C GLU A 71 14.12 -0.23 5.32
N ALA A 72 14.41 0.69 4.40
CA ALA A 72 15.71 0.75 3.77
C ALA A 72 16.74 0.88 4.90
N SER A 73 17.40 -0.24 5.20
CA SER A 73 18.51 -0.31 6.15
C SER A 73 19.76 0.36 5.58
#